data_AF-A0A2A2JNM7-F1
#
_entry.id   AF-A0A2A2JNM7-F1
#
_cell.length_a   1.000
_cell.length_b   1.000
_cell.length_c   1.000
_cell.angle_alpha   90.00
_cell.angle_beta   90.00
_cell.angle_gamma   90.00
#
_symmetry.space_group_name_H-M   'P 1'
#
loop_
_entity.id
_entity.type
_entity.pdbx_description
1 polymer ?
#
loop_
_entity_poly.entity_id
_entity_poly.type
_entity_poly.pdbx_seq_one_letter_code
_entity_poly.pdbx_strand_id
1 'polypeptide(L)'
;MKTLLLLCAVVLYVFAQGDSKDARETNYKKYIGETNYKLPLTIRVRDPFVVGQTIHAIGTLKEEPTRVDFNFQKGEGKDADLPLHFSIRFDEGIKIGFIGNGKFVYNTFENSNWSEDEQRLSNPFKAGQEFDLRVRILEGKFQVFANREELGTFEQRMPLTGIDHVSISGDLASLRLFHYGGRNFEMPYHVIAEMTPGKRLDMSAYPKGKRVNVNLYRANKEYALQVSIRYNEQTIVRNAMVNNVWGKEEREGSFPLEKNQVFDLTIINEEFSFQIFFNGKRFASFAHRGSPSDIKTLEIDGDVDIQTVTLHDAVGI
;
A
#
# COMPACT_ATOMS: atom_id res chain seq x y z
N MET A 1 -45.46 61.36 1.13
CA MET A 1 -45.09 61.57 2.55
C MET A 1 -44.74 60.22 3.17
N LYS A 2 -43.58 60.14 3.85
CA LYS A 2 -43.06 59.05 4.70
C LYS A 2 -42.33 57.85 4.04
N THR A 3 -41.06 58.10 3.71
CA THR A 3 -39.83 57.57 4.36
C THR A 3 -39.75 56.08 4.80
N LEU A 4 -38.81 55.37 4.14
CA LEU A 4 -37.79 54.42 4.65
C LEU A 4 -38.22 53.10 5.33
N LEU A 5 -37.75 51.95 4.80
CA LEU A 5 -36.69 51.19 5.47
C LEU A 5 -36.00 50.20 4.51
N LEU A 6 -34.68 50.30 4.50
CA LEU A 6 -33.71 49.39 3.92
C LEU A 6 -33.66 48.12 4.79
N LEU A 7 -33.74 46.92 4.19
CA LEU A 7 -33.27 45.70 4.86
C LEU A 7 -32.35 44.94 3.91
N CYS A 8 -31.07 44.94 4.25
CA CYS A 8 -30.03 44.14 3.62
C CYS A 8 -30.38 42.66 3.73
N ALA A 9 -30.50 41.98 2.60
CA ALA A 9 -30.47 40.52 2.57
C ALA A 9 -29.03 40.06 2.80
N VAL A 10 -28.74 39.66 4.04
CA VAL A 10 -27.55 38.89 4.38
C VAL A 10 -27.69 37.53 3.67
N VAL A 11 -26.86 37.30 2.65
CA VAL A 11 -26.66 35.98 2.08
C VAL A 11 -25.95 35.14 3.13
N LEU A 12 -26.73 34.34 3.87
CA LEU A 12 -26.21 33.28 4.71
C LEU A 12 -25.54 32.25 3.79
N TYR A 13 -24.21 32.29 3.75
CA TYR A 13 -23.40 31.19 3.26
C TYR A 13 -23.67 29.99 4.18
N VAL A 14 -24.48 29.05 3.71
CA VAL A 14 -24.62 27.74 4.36
C VAL A 14 -23.31 27.01 4.12
N PHE A 15 -22.44 26.95 5.13
CA PHE A 15 -21.39 25.93 5.18
C PHE A 15 -22.09 24.58 5.24
N ALA A 16 -21.96 23.79 4.17
CA ALA A 16 -22.26 22.37 4.23
C ALA A 16 -21.34 21.76 5.28
N GLN A 17 -21.90 21.33 6.41
CA GLN A 17 -21.26 20.38 7.30
C GLN A 17 -21.10 19.09 6.51
N GLY A 18 -19.94 18.89 5.88
CA GLY A 18 -19.50 17.56 5.49
C GLY A 18 -19.42 16.73 6.76
N ASP A 19 -20.18 15.62 6.81
CA ASP A 19 -20.36 14.81 8.01
C ASP A 19 -19.00 14.28 8.50
N SER A 20 -18.71 14.36 9.79
CA SER A 20 -17.40 13.99 10.36
C SER A 20 -17.04 12.52 10.09
N LYS A 21 -18.06 11.67 9.89
CA LYS A 21 -17.93 10.27 9.46
C LYS A 21 -17.34 10.13 8.06
N ASP A 22 -17.72 10.98 7.11
CA ASP A 22 -17.20 10.95 5.74
C ASP A 22 -15.71 11.35 5.71
N ALA A 23 -15.34 12.32 6.53
CA ALA A 23 -13.94 12.72 6.69
C ALA A 23 -13.07 11.61 7.31
N ARG A 24 -13.58 10.91 8.34
CA ARG A 24 -12.91 9.75 8.97
C ARG A 24 -12.71 8.61 7.99
N GLU A 25 -13.77 8.21 7.30
CA GLU A 25 -13.67 7.11 6.33
C GLU A 25 -12.72 7.46 5.18
N THR A 26 -12.68 8.72 4.75
CA THR A 26 -11.70 9.19 3.75
C THR A 26 -10.26 9.00 4.21
N ASN A 27 -9.95 9.26 5.48
CA ASN A 27 -8.60 9.06 6.03
C ASN A 27 -8.24 7.58 6.20
N TYR A 28 -9.22 6.73 6.51
CA TYR A 28 -9.00 5.30 6.68
C TYR A 28 -8.60 4.61 5.38
N LYS A 29 -9.08 5.11 4.23
CA LYS A 29 -8.80 4.56 2.91
C LYS A 29 -7.38 4.84 2.40
N LYS A 30 -6.73 5.88 2.93
CA LYS A 30 -5.38 6.26 2.52
C LYS A 30 -4.34 5.32 3.12
N TYR A 31 -3.29 5.02 2.35
CA TYR A 31 -2.06 4.47 2.91
C TYR A 31 -1.45 5.49 3.87
N ILE A 32 -0.79 4.98 4.90
CA ILE A 32 0.02 5.81 5.78
C ILE A 32 1.16 6.42 4.97
N GLY A 33 1.31 7.74 5.08
CA GLY A 33 2.31 8.50 4.33
C GLY A 33 1.85 9.02 2.97
N GLU A 34 0.59 8.82 2.59
CA GLU A 34 0.05 9.49 1.38
C GLU A 34 0.14 11.01 1.50
N THR A 35 0.70 11.63 0.46
CA THR A 35 0.85 13.07 0.34
C THR A 35 1.03 13.47 -1.12
N ASN A 36 0.81 14.73 -1.46
CA ASN A 36 1.08 15.22 -2.81
C ASN A 36 2.56 15.61 -2.93
N TYR A 37 3.38 14.70 -3.45
CA TYR A 37 4.80 14.98 -3.68
C TYR A 37 4.97 16.02 -4.79
N LYS A 38 5.86 16.99 -4.57
CA LYS A 38 6.28 17.92 -5.62
C LYS A 38 7.17 17.16 -6.61
N LEU A 39 6.86 17.28 -7.90
CA LEU A 39 7.58 16.61 -8.99
C LEU A 39 8.47 17.61 -9.76
N PRO A 40 9.66 17.19 -10.26
CA PRO A 40 10.31 15.90 -9.96
C PRO A 40 10.68 15.81 -8.48
N LEU A 41 10.64 14.59 -7.94
CA LEU A 41 10.93 14.32 -6.54
C LEU A 41 12.39 13.89 -6.42
N THR A 42 13.13 14.50 -5.50
CA THR A 42 14.42 13.98 -5.01
C THR A 42 14.38 13.97 -3.50
N ILE A 43 14.65 12.82 -2.90
CA ILE A 43 14.71 12.66 -1.45
C ILE A 43 16.03 12.03 -1.04
N ARG A 44 16.47 12.38 0.18
CA ARG A 44 17.58 11.71 0.81
C ARG A 44 17.08 10.48 1.58
N VAL A 45 17.66 9.33 1.31
CA VAL A 45 17.42 8.08 2.01
C VAL A 45 18.52 7.92 3.07
N ARG A 46 18.11 7.68 4.32
CA ARG A 46 19.05 7.56 5.44
C ARG A 46 19.39 6.13 5.79
N ASP A 47 18.42 5.24 5.63
CA ASP A 47 18.55 3.83 5.94
C ASP A 47 18.83 3.04 4.66
N PRO A 48 19.78 2.07 4.70
CA PRO A 48 20.08 1.27 3.54
C PRO A 48 18.89 0.45 3.09
N PHE A 49 18.77 0.24 1.78
CA PHE A 49 17.83 -0.73 1.23
C PHE A 49 18.32 -2.15 1.51
N VAL A 50 17.48 -2.96 2.12
CA VAL A 50 17.83 -4.32 2.55
C VAL A 50 16.86 -5.36 2.00
N VAL A 51 17.33 -6.61 1.94
CA VAL A 51 16.52 -7.76 1.53
C VAL A 51 15.27 -7.87 2.40
N GLY A 52 14.14 -8.14 1.74
CA GLY A 52 12.81 -8.24 2.33
C GLY A 52 12.00 -6.95 2.29
N GLN A 53 12.63 -5.79 2.04
CA GLN A 53 11.89 -4.55 1.87
C GLN A 53 11.11 -4.52 0.55
N THR A 54 10.02 -3.76 0.54
CA THR A 54 9.23 -3.43 -0.65
C THR A 54 9.23 -1.93 -0.85
N ILE A 55 9.64 -1.49 -2.04
CA ILE A 55 9.42 -0.14 -2.53
C ILE A 55 8.02 -0.08 -3.12
N HIS A 56 7.22 0.91 -2.74
CA HIS A 56 5.84 1.07 -3.17
C HIS A 56 5.60 2.51 -3.63
N ALA A 57 5.18 2.66 -4.87
CA ALA A 57 4.84 3.94 -5.47
C ALA A 57 3.41 3.92 -6.02
N ILE A 58 2.66 4.97 -5.70
CA ILE A 58 1.34 5.20 -6.30
C ILE A 58 1.29 6.62 -6.84
N GLY A 59 0.88 6.75 -8.10
CA GLY A 59 0.76 8.04 -8.78
C GLY A 59 -0.16 7.95 -9.98
N THR A 60 -0.40 9.08 -10.64
CA THR A 60 -1.18 9.16 -11.88
C THR A 60 -0.27 9.55 -13.03
N LEU A 61 -0.35 8.83 -14.15
CA LEU A 61 0.38 9.12 -15.37
C LEU A 61 -0.26 10.30 -16.12
N LYS A 62 0.53 11.04 -16.89
CA LYS A 62 -0.02 12.01 -17.86
C LYS A 62 -0.78 11.28 -18.99
N GLU A 63 -1.55 12.02 -19.77
CA GLU A 63 -2.36 11.50 -20.90
C GLU A 63 -1.51 10.99 -22.07
N GLU A 64 -0.28 11.45 -22.22
CA GLU A 64 0.66 11.02 -23.27
C GLU A 64 2.04 10.76 -22.66
N PRO A 65 2.18 9.77 -21.77
CA PRO A 65 3.44 9.53 -21.09
C PRO A 65 4.42 8.88 -22.05
N THR A 66 5.66 9.35 -22.02
CA THR A 66 6.78 8.67 -22.68
C THR A 66 7.49 7.78 -21.67
N ARG A 67 7.95 8.35 -20.55
CA ARG A 67 8.70 7.62 -19.51
C ARG A 67 8.46 8.15 -18.10
N VAL A 68 8.64 7.28 -17.11
CA VAL A 68 8.79 7.63 -15.69
C VAL A 68 9.97 6.86 -15.12
N ASP A 69 10.91 7.57 -14.53
CA ASP A 69 12.15 6.99 -14.02
C ASP A 69 12.23 7.08 -12.50
N PHE A 70 12.61 5.98 -11.87
CA PHE A 70 12.94 5.84 -10.46
C PHE A 70 14.42 5.49 -10.35
N ASN A 71 15.22 6.45 -9.89
CA ASN A 71 16.67 6.33 -9.78
C ASN A 71 17.06 6.24 -8.32
N PHE A 72 17.74 5.16 -7.96
CA PHE A 72 18.29 4.96 -6.63
C PHE A 72 19.79 5.14 -6.74
N GLN A 73 20.30 6.22 -6.16
CA GLN A 73 21.59 6.80 -6.53
C GLN A 73 22.55 6.93 -5.34
N LYS A 74 23.85 6.88 -5.62
CA LYS A 74 24.95 7.10 -4.68
C LYS A 74 25.50 8.53 -4.85
N GLY A 75 25.03 9.45 -4.03
CA GLY A 75 25.36 10.88 -4.06
C GLY A 75 24.38 11.73 -4.89
N GLU A 76 24.53 13.05 -4.83
CA GLU A 76 23.59 14.04 -5.40
C GLU A 76 23.91 14.44 -6.86
N GLY A 77 24.94 13.85 -7.47
CA GLY A 77 25.40 14.20 -8.82
C GLY A 77 24.53 13.64 -9.95
N LYS A 78 24.57 14.31 -11.11
CA LYS A 78 23.91 13.83 -12.35
C LYS A 78 24.55 12.55 -12.90
N ASP A 79 25.84 12.40 -12.62
CA ASP A 79 26.66 11.25 -12.98
C ASP A 79 26.84 10.28 -11.79
N ALA A 80 25.99 10.40 -10.76
CA ALA A 80 26.01 9.51 -9.61
C ALA A 80 25.68 8.07 -10.06
N ASP A 81 26.36 7.10 -9.45
CA ASP A 81 26.09 5.69 -9.71
C ASP A 81 24.63 5.36 -9.35
N LEU A 82 23.97 4.60 -10.22
CA LEU A 82 22.61 4.10 -10.06
C LEU A 82 22.65 2.57 -9.93
N PRO A 83 22.81 2.00 -8.72
CA PRO A 83 22.67 0.55 -8.53
C PRO A 83 21.28 0.02 -8.93
N LEU A 84 20.27 0.90 -8.94
CA LEU A 84 18.94 0.61 -9.43
C LEU A 84 18.40 1.81 -10.20
N HIS A 85 18.38 1.69 -11.53
CA HIS A 85 17.55 2.52 -12.41
C HIS A 85 16.35 1.68 -12.85
N PHE A 86 15.15 2.09 -12.43
CA PHE A 86 13.90 1.48 -12.86
C PHE A 86 13.12 2.48 -13.72
N SER A 87 12.85 2.13 -14.97
CA SER A 87 12.18 3.00 -15.93
C SER A 87 10.89 2.37 -16.44
N ILE A 88 9.78 3.09 -16.31
CA ILE A 88 8.50 2.76 -16.92
C ILE A 88 8.47 3.44 -18.29
N ARG A 89 8.59 2.66 -19.37
CA ARG A 89 8.63 3.17 -20.75
C ARG A 89 7.33 2.83 -21.48
N PHE A 90 6.79 3.80 -22.21
CA PHE A 90 5.58 3.68 -23.04
C PHE A 90 5.88 3.83 -24.53
N ASP A 91 7.07 4.33 -24.86
CA ASP A 91 7.59 4.52 -26.20
C ASP A 91 8.26 3.25 -26.77
N GLU A 92 8.45 2.22 -25.95
CA GLU A 92 8.97 0.92 -26.39
C GLU A 92 7.84 -0.04 -26.83
N GLY A 93 8.14 -0.86 -27.85
CA GLY A 93 7.27 -1.91 -28.35
C GLY A 93 6.38 -1.49 -29.54
N ILE A 94 5.62 -2.45 -30.07
CA ILE A 94 4.68 -2.22 -31.18
C ILE A 94 3.38 -1.63 -30.62
N LYS A 95 2.95 -0.49 -31.16
CA LYS A 95 1.62 0.08 -30.90
C LYS A 95 0.60 -0.64 -31.80
N ILE A 96 -0.35 -1.38 -31.22
CA ILE A 96 -1.49 -1.94 -31.94
C ILE A 96 -2.76 -1.23 -31.45
N GLY A 97 -3.24 -0.25 -32.23
CA GLY A 97 -4.35 0.61 -31.83
C GLY A 97 -3.99 1.49 -30.62
N PHE A 98 -4.85 1.54 -29.60
CA PHE A 98 -4.62 2.28 -28.35
C PHE A 98 -3.81 1.50 -27.30
N ILE A 99 -3.30 0.31 -27.63
CA ILE A 99 -2.51 -0.54 -26.72
C ILE A 99 -1.05 -0.50 -27.17
N GLY A 100 -0.21 0.20 -26.40
CA GLY A 100 1.25 0.16 -26.53
C GLY A 100 1.84 -0.95 -25.66
N ASN A 101 2.77 -1.73 -26.19
CA ASN A 101 3.48 -2.78 -25.45
C ASN A 101 4.72 -2.21 -24.72
N GLY A 102 4.49 -1.21 -23.87
CA GLY A 102 5.54 -0.56 -23.09
C GLY A 102 6.36 -1.55 -22.26
N LYS A 103 7.47 -1.09 -21.70
CA LYS A 103 8.39 -1.93 -20.91
C LYS A 103 8.68 -1.30 -19.56
N PHE A 104 8.68 -2.13 -18.52
CA PHE A 104 9.47 -1.82 -17.34
C PHE A 104 10.90 -2.23 -17.61
N VAL A 105 11.82 -1.36 -17.29
CA VAL A 105 13.23 -1.54 -17.56
C VAL A 105 14.00 -1.44 -16.26
N TYR A 106 14.89 -2.40 -16.03
CA TYR A 106 15.92 -2.31 -15.01
C TYR A 106 17.30 -2.20 -15.67
N ASN A 107 18.07 -1.20 -15.23
CA ASN A 107 19.46 -1.06 -15.59
C ASN A 107 20.31 -0.56 -14.40
N THR A 108 21.62 -0.56 -14.57
CA THR A 108 22.61 -0.01 -13.63
C THR A 108 23.48 1.00 -14.36
N PHE A 109 23.82 2.08 -13.67
CA PHE A 109 24.76 3.09 -14.15
C PHE A 109 25.92 3.15 -13.16
N GLU A 110 27.15 2.92 -13.62
CA GLU A 110 28.33 2.96 -12.77
C GLU A 110 29.49 3.57 -13.54
N ASN A 111 30.30 4.41 -12.90
CA ASN A 111 31.48 5.03 -13.52
C ASN A 111 31.14 5.73 -14.84
N SER A 112 30.03 6.48 -14.85
CA SER A 112 29.51 7.20 -16.03
C SER A 112 29.08 6.33 -17.21
N ASN A 113 28.88 5.02 -17.03
CA ASN A 113 28.47 4.12 -18.09
C ASN A 113 27.22 3.33 -17.69
N TRP A 114 26.28 3.21 -18.63
CA TRP A 114 25.19 2.24 -18.53
C TRP A 114 25.73 0.86 -18.82
N SER A 115 25.28 -0.14 -18.06
CA SER A 115 25.61 -1.52 -18.40
C SER A 115 24.87 -2.00 -19.65
N GLU A 116 25.44 -3.00 -20.32
CA GLU A 116 24.89 -3.56 -21.57
C GLU A 116 23.66 -4.47 -21.33
N ASP A 117 23.57 -5.16 -20.18
CA ASP A 117 22.50 -6.12 -19.90
C ASP A 117 21.24 -5.46 -19.31
N GLU A 118 20.54 -4.65 -20.11
CA GLU A 118 19.25 -4.06 -19.72
C GLU A 118 18.13 -5.13 -19.68
N GLN A 119 17.47 -5.28 -18.52
CA GLN A 119 16.39 -6.25 -18.34
C GLN A 119 15.00 -5.61 -18.53
N ARG A 120 14.04 -6.38 -19.05
CA ARG A 120 12.70 -5.90 -19.40
C ARG A 120 11.58 -6.79 -18.89
N LEU A 121 10.52 -6.17 -18.38
CA LEU A 121 9.20 -6.77 -18.16
C LEU A 121 8.14 -6.01 -18.95
N SER A 122 6.98 -6.61 -19.21
CA SER A 122 5.87 -5.90 -19.85
C SER A 122 5.33 -4.80 -18.94
N ASN A 123 5.06 -3.61 -19.47
CA ASN A 123 4.40 -2.52 -18.75
C ASN A 123 2.87 -2.63 -18.93
N PRO A 124 2.09 -2.91 -17.88
CA PRO A 124 0.63 -2.97 -17.97
C PRO A 124 -0.06 -1.62 -17.69
N PHE A 125 0.70 -0.59 -17.29
CA PHE A 125 0.13 0.72 -16.98
C PHE A 125 -0.39 1.42 -18.23
N LYS A 126 -1.37 2.31 -18.04
CA LYS A 126 -2.04 3.03 -19.13
C LYS A 126 -1.92 4.53 -18.92
N ALA A 127 -1.81 5.26 -20.02
CA ALA A 127 -1.82 6.71 -20.01
C ALA A 127 -3.06 7.28 -19.30
N GLY A 128 -2.88 8.38 -18.57
CA GLY A 128 -3.93 9.05 -17.80
C GLY A 128 -4.44 8.28 -16.56
N GLN A 129 -3.96 7.04 -16.32
CA GLN A 129 -4.45 6.21 -15.23
C GLN A 129 -3.54 6.26 -14.00
N GLU A 130 -4.14 5.96 -12.84
CA GLU A 130 -3.38 5.64 -11.63
C GLU A 130 -2.61 4.32 -11.81
N PHE A 131 -1.41 4.26 -11.26
CA PHE A 131 -0.60 3.05 -11.21
C PHE A 131 -0.24 2.71 -9.75
N ASP A 132 -0.20 1.42 -9.43
CA ASP A 132 0.39 0.87 -8.19
C ASP A 132 1.64 0.06 -8.60
N LEU A 133 2.82 0.58 -8.30
CA LEU A 133 4.10 -0.09 -8.54
C LEU A 133 4.66 -0.60 -7.22
N ARG A 134 4.99 -1.89 -7.16
CA ARG A 134 5.72 -2.47 -6.03
C ARG A 134 6.96 -3.21 -6.51
N VAL A 135 8.10 -2.94 -5.88
CA VAL A 135 9.36 -3.63 -6.15
C VAL A 135 9.87 -4.20 -4.85
N ARG A 136 9.74 -5.52 -4.69
CA ARG A 136 10.22 -6.25 -3.52
C ARG A 136 11.67 -6.68 -3.74
N ILE A 137 12.52 -6.31 -2.79
CA ILE A 137 13.94 -6.66 -2.77
C ILE A 137 14.06 -8.05 -2.15
N LEU A 138 14.50 -9.02 -2.94
CA LEU A 138 14.79 -10.38 -2.50
C LEU A 138 16.29 -10.64 -2.66
N GLU A 139 16.76 -11.77 -2.13
CA GLU A 139 18.15 -12.17 -2.30
C GLU A 139 18.47 -12.34 -3.80
N GLY A 140 19.36 -11.49 -4.32
CA GLY A 140 19.84 -11.52 -5.71
C GLY A 140 18.83 -11.07 -6.76
N LYS A 141 17.63 -10.58 -6.40
CA LYS A 141 16.61 -10.18 -7.38
C LYS A 141 15.61 -9.16 -6.86
N PHE A 142 14.97 -8.46 -7.79
CA PHE A 142 13.82 -7.60 -7.56
C PHE A 142 12.57 -8.29 -8.09
N GLN A 143 11.58 -8.56 -7.24
CA GLN A 143 10.28 -9.05 -7.65
C GLN A 143 9.34 -7.86 -7.88
N VAL A 144 8.76 -7.78 -9.08
CA VAL A 144 8.04 -6.59 -9.55
C VAL A 144 6.55 -6.89 -9.65
N PHE A 145 5.75 -5.98 -9.09
CA PHE A 145 4.30 -6.00 -9.15
C PHE A 145 3.79 -4.71 -9.77
N ALA A 146 2.73 -4.83 -10.55
CA ALA A 146 2.02 -3.71 -11.15
C ALA A 146 0.53 -3.91 -10.95
N ASN A 147 -0.15 -2.89 -10.40
CA ASN A 147 -1.57 -2.97 -10.07
C ASN A 147 -1.88 -4.24 -9.24
N ARG A 148 -1.00 -4.53 -8.27
CA ARG A 148 -1.05 -5.69 -7.36
C ARG A 148 -0.74 -7.05 -7.99
N GLU A 149 -0.64 -7.15 -9.31
CA GLU A 149 -0.29 -8.39 -10.01
C GLU A 149 1.22 -8.56 -10.11
N GLU A 150 1.71 -9.78 -9.91
CA GLU A 150 3.11 -10.11 -10.12
C GLU A 150 3.44 -10.16 -11.61
N LEU A 151 4.45 -9.39 -12.04
CA LEU A 151 4.89 -9.37 -13.43
C LEU A 151 6.09 -10.29 -13.70
N GLY A 152 6.96 -10.46 -12.70
CA GLY A 152 8.20 -11.22 -12.82
C GLY A 152 9.31 -10.64 -11.96
N THR A 153 10.54 -11.02 -12.28
CA THR A 153 11.72 -10.62 -11.51
C THR A 153 12.81 -10.04 -12.39
N PHE A 154 13.57 -9.10 -11.85
CA PHE A 154 14.87 -8.69 -12.37
C PHE A 154 15.99 -9.28 -11.53
N GLU A 155 17.05 -9.78 -12.14
CA GLU A 155 18.25 -10.21 -11.44
C GLU A 155 19.03 -8.99 -10.94
N GLN A 156 19.33 -8.91 -9.66
CA GLN A 156 20.05 -7.80 -9.07
C GLN A 156 21.53 -7.86 -9.46
N ARG A 157 22.05 -6.80 -10.08
CA ARG A 157 23.44 -6.77 -10.59
C ARG A 157 24.41 -5.95 -9.76
N MET A 158 23.90 -5.02 -8.96
CA MET A 158 24.71 -4.20 -8.05
C MET A 158 24.16 -4.24 -6.63
N PRO A 159 25.03 -4.13 -5.61
CA PRO A 159 24.58 -3.98 -4.24
C PRO A 159 23.88 -2.63 -4.06
N LEU A 160 22.80 -2.63 -3.28
CA LEU A 160 22.05 -1.42 -2.93
C LEU A 160 22.72 -0.61 -1.80
N THR A 161 23.80 -1.12 -1.23
CA THR A 161 24.55 -0.44 -0.17
C THR A 161 25.13 0.88 -0.69
N GLY A 162 25.03 1.92 0.13
CA GLY A 162 25.51 3.26 -0.19
C GLY A 162 24.56 4.12 -1.02
N ILE A 163 23.39 3.61 -1.41
CA ILE A 163 22.31 4.47 -1.94
C ILE A 163 21.88 5.42 -0.82
N ASP A 164 21.92 6.71 -1.10
CA ASP A 164 21.58 7.76 -0.16
C ASP A 164 20.60 8.79 -0.74
N HIS A 165 20.27 8.68 -2.03
CA HIS A 165 19.21 9.47 -2.65
C HIS A 165 18.32 8.61 -3.53
N VAL A 166 17.07 9.03 -3.65
CA VAL A 166 16.13 8.53 -4.67
C VAL A 166 15.57 9.72 -5.42
N SER A 167 15.60 9.66 -6.75
CA SER A 167 14.91 10.61 -7.62
C SER A 167 13.84 9.94 -8.47
N ILE A 168 12.70 10.61 -8.60
CA ILE A 168 11.54 10.17 -9.36
C ILE A 168 11.12 11.31 -10.30
N SER A 169 11.12 11.03 -11.60
CA SER A 169 10.87 12.05 -12.62
C SER A 169 10.19 11.46 -13.87
N GLY A 170 9.85 12.33 -14.82
CA GLY A 170 9.16 11.93 -16.06
C GLY A 170 7.68 12.32 -16.08
N ASP A 171 6.88 11.55 -16.80
CA ASP A 171 5.50 11.89 -17.20
C ASP A 171 4.45 11.49 -16.17
N LEU A 172 4.62 12.00 -14.96
CA LEU A 172 3.67 11.91 -13.86
C LEU A 172 2.78 13.16 -13.80
N ALA A 173 1.46 12.97 -13.71
CA ALA A 173 0.51 14.00 -13.34
C ALA A 173 0.51 14.22 -11.82
N SER A 174 0.69 13.14 -11.04
CA SER A 174 0.83 13.19 -9.60
C SER A 174 1.62 11.98 -9.08
N LEU A 175 2.23 12.14 -7.92
CA LEU A 175 2.78 11.05 -7.12
C LEU A 175 2.21 11.23 -5.71
N ARG A 176 1.39 10.27 -5.25
CA ARG A 176 0.71 10.35 -3.96
C ARG A 176 1.33 9.46 -2.88
N LEU A 177 2.07 8.43 -3.27
CA LEU A 177 2.79 7.57 -2.36
C LEU A 177 4.17 7.26 -2.95
N PHE A 178 5.21 7.43 -2.14
CA PHE A 178 6.49 6.77 -2.32
C PHE A 178 6.99 6.32 -0.96
N HIS A 179 6.92 5.02 -0.72
CA HIS A 179 7.29 4.40 0.53
C HIS A 179 8.25 3.24 0.27
N TYR A 180 9.13 2.98 1.22
CA TYR A 180 9.95 1.77 1.24
C TYR A 180 10.03 1.29 2.69
N GLY A 181 9.89 -0.02 2.87
CA GLY A 181 9.81 -0.61 4.21
C GLY A 181 9.51 -2.10 4.13
N GLY A 182 9.19 -2.68 5.28
CA GLY A 182 9.02 -4.14 5.37
C GLY A 182 10.35 -4.88 5.56
N ARG A 183 10.25 -6.21 5.58
CA ARG A 183 11.34 -7.14 5.81
C ARG A 183 10.88 -8.55 5.43
N ASN A 184 11.76 -9.52 5.57
CA ASN A 184 11.33 -10.92 5.59
C ASN A 184 10.64 -11.20 6.93
N PHE A 185 9.40 -11.69 6.86
CA PHE A 185 8.62 -12.07 8.03
C PHE A 185 8.59 -13.60 8.12
N GLU A 186 8.99 -14.13 9.26
CA GLU A 186 8.85 -15.56 9.54
C GLU A 186 7.39 -15.91 9.83
N MET A 187 6.95 -17.09 9.38
CA MET A 187 5.57 -17.56 9.51
C MET A 187 5.48 -18.72 10.51
N PRO A 188 4.49 -18.72 11.43
CA PRO A 188 3.52 -17.66 11.69
C PRO A 188 4.20 -16.38 12.24
N TYR A 189 3.68 -15.21 11.87
CA TYR A 189 4.24 -13.93 12.28
C TYR A 189 3.52 -13.48 13.54
N HIS A 190 4.26 -13.28 14.63
CA HIS A 190 3.71 -12.85 15.91
C HIS A 190 4.40 -11.57 16.41
N VAL A 191 3.63 -10.60 16.88
CA VAL A 191 4.16 -9.37 17.47
C VAL A 191 3.23 -8.80 18.53
N ILE A 192 3.82 -8.11 19.51
CA ILE A 192 3.06 -7.28 20.45
C ILE A 192 2.51 -6.09 19.66
N ALA A 193 1.19 -5.92 19.69
CA ALA A 193 0.45 -5.02 18.83
C ALA A 193 -0.27 -3.88 19.58
N GLU A 194 -0.60 -4.08 20.87
CA GLU A 194 -1.35 -3.12 21.70
C GLU A 194 -2.45 -2.35 20.96
N MET A 195 -3.34 -3.08 20.28
CA MET A 195 -4.37 -2.52 19.41
C MET A 195 -5.55 -1.99 20.22
N THR A 196 -5.39 -0.91 20.99
CA THR A 196 -6.48 -0.23 21.71
C THR A 196 -7.33 0.63 20.77
N PRO A 197 -8.48 1.18 21.21
CA PRO A 197 -9.23 2.14 20.40
C PRO A 197 -8.34 3.30 19.94
N GLY A 198 -8.50 3.72 18.69
CA GLY A 198 -7.62 4.71 18.05
C GLY A 198 -6.41 4.10 17.33
N LYS A 199 -6.14 2.79 17.46
CA LYS A 199 -5.04 2.13 16.75
C LYS A 199 -5.45 1.58 15.39
N ARG A 200 -4.48 1.52 14.48
CA ARG A 200 -4.60 1.04 13.11
C ARG A 200 -3.50 0.04 12.81
N LEU A 201 -3.89 -1.08 12.23
CA LEU A 201 -3.03 -2.08 11.61
C LEU A 201 -3.15 -1.96 10.10
N ASP A 202 -2.02 -1.82 9.41
CA ASP A 202 -1.94 -1.92 7.96
C ASP A 202 -1.01 -3.08 7.59
N MET A 203 -1.42 -3.90 6.62
CA MET A 203 -0.57 -4.94 6.06
C MET A 203 -0.74 -5.06 4.56
N SER A 204 0.36 -5.29 3.86
CA SER A 204 0.38 -5.70 2.45
C SER A 204 0.91 -7.12 2.36
N ALA A 205 0.22 -8.00 1.65
CA ALA A 205 0.60 -9.41 1.58
C ALA A 205 0.21 -10.08 0.26
N TYR A 206 1.04 -11.03 -0.17
CA TYR A 206 0.81 -11.86 -1.35
C TYR A 206 0.37 -13.27 -0.93
N PRO A 207 -0.86 -13.69 -1.26
CA PRO A 207 -1.39 -14.99 -0.86
C PRO A 207 -0.78 -16.12 -1.70
N LYS A 208 -0.25 -17.17 -1.05
CA LYS A 208 0.29 -18.36 -1.73
C LYS A 208 -0.60 -19.59 -1.57
N GLY A 209 -1.36 -19.66 -0.47
CA GLY A 209 -2.25 -20.77 -0.15
C GLY A 209 -3.74 -20.49 -0.29
N LYS A 210 -4.52 -21.37 0.34
CA LYS A 210 -5.99 -21.31 0.34
C LYS A 210 -6.55 -20.36 1.39
N ARG A 211 -5.78 -20.05 2.43
CA ARG A 211 -6.26 -19.33 3.61
C ARG A 211 -5.15 -18.47 4.20
N VAL A 212 -5.53 -17.26 4.62
CA VAL A 212 -4.71 -16.35 5.42
C VAL A 212 -5.53 -15.94 6.64
N ASN A 213 -4.96 -16.03 7.83
CA ASN A 213 -5.58 -15.59 9.06
C ASN A 213 -4.84 -14.39 9.62
N VAL A 214 -5.59 -13.39 10.05
CA VAL A 214 -5.09 -12.24 10.79
C VAL A 214 -5.82 -12.24 12.12
N ASN A 215 -5.09 -12.54 13.18
CA ASN A 215 -5.60 -12.81 14.52
C ASN A 215 -5.13 -11.72 15.49
N LEU A 216 -6.09 -11.09 16.17
CA LEU A 216 -5.85 -10.15 17.25
C LEU A 216 -6.20 -10.85 18.57
N TYR A 217 -5.18 -11.13 19.39
CA TYR A 217 -5.35 -11.80 20.67
C TYR A 217 -5.40 -10.82 21.84
N ARG A 218 -6.20 -11.18 22.82
CA ARG A 218 -6.24 -10.59 24.16
C ARG A 218 -5.07 -11.11 25.00
N ALA A 219 -4.84 -10.48 26.15
CA ALA A 219 -3.83 -10.94 27.12
C ALA A 219 -4.06 -12.39 27.59
N ASN A 220 -5.31 -12.85 27.64
CA ASN A 220 -5.68 -14.24 28.00
C ASN A 220 -5.56 -15.24 26.83
N LYS A 221 -4.99 -14.82 25.68
CA LYS A 221 -4.85 -15.60 24.44
C LYS A 221 -6.16 -15.96 23.73
N GLU A 222 -7.27 -15.36 24.11
CA GLU A 222 -8.51 -15.45 23.32
C GLU A 222 -8.47 -14.49 22.14
N TYR A 223 -9.19 -14.84 21.07
CA TYR A 223 -9.30 -14.02 19.86
C TYR A 223 -10.27 -12.87 20.13
N ALA A 224 -9.76 -11.64 20.20
CA ALA A 224 -10.61 -10.45 20.14
C ALA A 224 -11.24 -10.29 18.74
N LEU A 225 -10.46 -10.62 17.72
CA LEU A 225 -10.90 -10.70 16.32
C LEU A 225 -10.01 -11.70 15.58
N GLN A 226 -10.62 -12.61 14.84
CA GLN A 226 -9.99 -13.34 13.74
C GLN A 226 -10.60 -12.85 12.43
N VAL A 227 -9.76 -12.42 11.50
CA VAL A 227 -10.13 -12.21 10.09
C VAL A 227 -9.53 -13.35 9.28
N SER A 228 -10.38 -14.28 8.84
CA SER A 228 -9.98 -15.46 8.08
C SER A 228 -10.35 -15.28 6.61
N ILE A 229 -9.36 -14.97 5.79
CA ILE A 229 -9.48 -14.83 4.34
C ILE A 229 -9.38 -16.23 3.73
N ARG A 230 -10.47 -16.76 3.18
CA ARG A 230 -10.54 -18.13 2.63
C ARG A 230 -10.75 -18.09 1.12
N TYR A 231 -9.66 -18.11 0.36
CA TYR A 231 -9.68 -18.06 -1.10
C TYR A 231 -10.43 -19.25 -1.74
N ASN A 232 -10.35 -20.43 -1.13
CA ASN A 232 -11.05 -21.63 -1.61
C ASN A 232 -12.57 -21.58 -1.42
N GLU A 233 -13.05 -20.84 -0.43
CA GLU A 233 -14.47 -20.62 -0.15
C GLU A 233 -14.97 -19.29 -0.75
N GLN A 234 -14.07 -18.47 -1.31
CA GLN A 234 -14.34 -17.08 -1.70
C GLN A 234 -15.13 -16.33 -0.62
N THR A 235 -14.66 -16.41 0.62
CA THR A 235 -15.31 -15.77 1.76
C THR A 235 -14.29 -15.22 2.75
N ILE A 236 -14.66 -14.16 3.47
CA ILE A 236 -13.89 -13.65 4.60
C ILE A 236 -14.73 -13.83 5.85
N VAL A 237 -14.28 -14.72 6.73
CA VAL A 237 -14.95 -15.04 7.99
C VAL A 237 -14.37 -14.20 9.10
N ARG A 238 -15.23 -13.54 9.88
CA ARG A 238 -14.84 -12.83 11.10
C ARG A 238 -15.46 -13.50 12.31
N ASN A 239 -14.67 -13.67 13.35
CA ASN A 239 -15.17 -14.23 14.60
C ASN A 239 -14.31 -13.76 15.79
N ALA A 240 -14.81 -14.01 17.00
CA ALA A 240 -14.08 -13.80 18.24
C ALA A 240 -14.34 -14.98 19.18
N MET A 241 -13.44 -15.18 20.13
CA MET A 241 -13.52 -16.21 21.15
C MET A 241 -13.75 -15.56 22.52
N VAL A 242 -14.70 -16.10 23.28
CA VAL A 242 -15.01 -15.67 24.64
C VAL A 242 -15.21 -16.90 25.50
N ASN A 243 -14.56 -16.96 26.66
CA ASN A 243 -14.53 -18.13 27.54
C ASN A 243 -14.10 -19.42 26.80
N ASN A 244 -13.09 -19.33 25.95
CA ASN A 244 -12.59 -20.40 25.08
C ASN A 244 -13.61 -21.00 24.09
N VAL A 245 -14.71 -20.29 23.81
CA VAL A 245 -15.73 -20.72 22.86
C VAL A 245 -15.80 -19.72 21.71
N TRP A 246 -15.75 -20.23 20.47
CA TRP A 246 -15.99 -19.42 19.29
C TRP A 246 -17.43 -18.93 19.26
N GLY A 247 -17.62 -17.63 19.01
CA GLY A 247 -18.94 -17.07 18.79
C GLY A 247 -19.53 -17.42 17.42
N LYS A 248 -20.64 -16.76 17.08
CA LYS A 248 -21.27 -16.85 15.76
C LYS A 248 -20.34 -16.25 14.70
N GLU A 249 -20.06 -16.96 13.63
CA GLU A 249 -19.28 -16.42 12.51
C GLU A 249 -20.07 -15.33 11.75
N GLU A 250 -19.37 -14.27 11.36
CA GLU A 250 -19.85 -13.26 10.40
C GLU A 250 -19.17 -13.52 9.04
N ARG A 251 -19.98 -13.70 8.00
CA ARG A 251 -19.54 -14.20 6.68
C ARG A 251 -20.05 -13.38 5.51
N GLU A 252 -20.94 -12.43 5.77
CA GLU A 252 -21.53 -11.55 4.77
C GLU A 252 -20.48 -10.63 4.12
N GLY A 253 -20.78 -10.20 2.89
CA GLY A 253 -19.90 -9.40 2.03
C GLY A 253 -19.43 -10.18 0.80
N SER A 254 -19.23 -9.47 -0.32
CA SER A 254 -18.60 -10.05 -1.51
C SER A 254 -17.10 -10.21 -1.29
N PHE A 255 -16.49 -11.31 -1.77
CA PHE A 255 -15.04 -11.51 -1.68
C PHE A 255 -14.29 -10.46 -2.52
N PRO A 256 -13.51 -9.55 -1.90
CA PRO A 256 -12.95 -8.38 -2.59
C PRO A 256 -11.54 -8.62 -3.15
N LEU A 257 -11.03 -9.85 -3.07
CA LEU A 257 -9.64 -10.19 -3.36
C LEU A 257 -9.54 -11.17 -4.53
N GLU A 258 -8.41 -11.13 -5.22
CA GLU A 258 -8.09 -12.07 -6.28
C GLU A 258 -6.88 -12.92 -5.87
N LYS A 259 -6.83 -14.15 -6.37
CA LYS A 259 -5.68 -15.02 -6.16
C LYS A 259 -4.49 -14.48 -6.96
N ASN A 260 -3.28 -14.61 -6.42
CA ASN A 260 -2.04 -14.13 -7.04
C ASN A 260 -1.97 -12.59 -7.20
N GLN A 261 -2.73 -11.84 -6.42
CA GLN A 261 -2.57 -10.40 -6.28
C GLN A 261 -2.17 -10.05 -4.85
N VAL A 262 -1.34 -9.02 -4.72
CA VAL A 262 -1.05 -8.40 -3.42
C VAL A 262 -2.32 -7.72 -2.91
N PHE A 263 -2.77 -8.10 -1.73
CA PHE A 263 -3.85 -7.38 -1.05
C PHE A 263 -3.29 -6.49 0.04
N ASP A 264 -3.99 -5.37 0.27
CA ASP A 264 -3.77 -4.55 1.46
C ASP A 264 -4.96 -4.73 2.40
N LEU A 265 -4.68 -5.04 3.66
CA LEU A 265 -5.66 -5.09 4.74
C LEU A 265 -5.37 -3.95 5.70
N THR A 266 -6.43 -3.19 6.02
CA THR A 266 -6.42 -2.21 7.10
C THR A 266 -7.45 -2.62 8.14
N ILE A 267 -7.04 -2.70 9.40
CA ILE A 267 -7.93 -2.90 10.55
C ILE A 267 -7.76 -1.72 11.49
N ILE A 268 -8.86 -1.02 11.77
CA ILE A 268 -8.89 0.11 12.69
C ILE A 268 -9.75 -0.28 13.89
N ASN A 269 -9.22 -0.11 15.08
CA ASN A 269 -9.98 -0.33 16.31
C ASN A 269 -10.67 0.97 16.72
N GLU A 270 -12.00 1.03 16.60
CA GLU A 270 -12.81 2.12 17.14
C GLU A 270 -13.43 1.71 18.49
N GLU A 271 -14.09 2.65 19.17
CA GLU A 271 -14.69 2.42 20.50
C GLU A 271 -15.70 1.25 20.53
N PHE A 272 -16.50 1.08 19.47
CA PHE A 272 -17.59 0.10 19.44
C PHE A 272 -17.36 -1.08 18.48
N SER A 273 -16.47 -0.94 17.51
CA SER A 273 -16.22 -1.98 16.50
C SER A 273 -14.86 -1.84 15.85
N PHE A 274 -14.33 -2.92 15.29
CA PHE A 274 -13.28 -2.83 14.28
C PHE A 274 -13.86 -2.39 12.94
N GLN A 275 -13.16 -1.51 12.22
CA GLN A 275 -13.41 -1.21 10.81
C GLN A 275 -12.38 -1.94 9.96
N ILE A 276 -12.84 -2.70 8.97
CA ILE A 276 -12.01 -3.58 8.14
C ILE A 276 -12.09 -3.13 6.69
N PHE A 277 -10.95 -2.87 6.07
CA PHE A 277 -10.82 -2.46 4.69
C PHE A 277 -9.91 -3.42 3.93
N PHE A 278 -10.24 -3.68 2.67
CA PHE A 278 -9.38 -4.37 1.72
C PHE A 278 -9.12 -3.46 0.53
N ASN A 279 -7.86 -3.30 0.15
CA ASN A 279 -7.44 -2.52 -1.02
C ASN A 279 -8.04 -1.09 -1.02
N GLY A 280 -8.06 -0.44 0.15
CA GLY A 280 -8.61 0.90 0.34
C GLY A 280 -10.15 0.99 0.28
N LYS A 281 -10.87 -0.15 0.23
CA LYS A 281 -12.34 -0.18 0.24
C LYS A 281 -12.86 -0.80 1.52
N ARG A 282 -13.86 -0.16 2.14
CA ARG A 282 -14.50 -0.68 3.35
C ARG A 282 -15.17 -2.02 3.03
N PHE A 283 -14.87 -3.03 3.83
CA PHE A 283 -15.42 -4.36 3.69
C PHE A 283 -16.50 -4.64 4.74
N ALA A 284 -16.16 -4.47 6.02
CA ALA A 284 -17.08 -4.75 7.12
C ALA A 284 -16.73 -3.95 8.37
N SER A 285 -17.71 -3.81 9.27
CA SER A 285 -17.48 -3.50 10.68
C SER A 285 -17.71 -4.76 11.51
N PHE A 286 -16.86 -5.02 12.51
CA PHE A 286 -17.05 -6.13 13.46
C PHE A 286 -17.24 -5.57 14.87
N ALA A 287 -18.45 -5.71 15.41
CA ALA A 287 -18.76 -5.23 16.76
C ALA A 287 -17.93 -5.97 17.82
N HIS A 288 -17.43 -5.22 18.81
CA HIS A 288 -16.61 -5.81 19.86
C HIS A 288 -17.41 -6.83 20.68
N ARG A 289 -16.89 -8.05 20.84
CA ARG A 289 -17.50 -9.12 21.66
C ARG A 289 -16.89 -9.23 23.06
N GLY A 290 -16.01 -8.32 23.40
CA GLY A 290 -15.35 -8.19 24.71
C GLY A 290 -14.73 -6.79 24.81
N SER A 291 -13.80 -6.59 25.75
CA SER A 291 -13.13 -5.28 25.89
C SER A 291 -12.43 -4.88 24.58
N PRO A 292 -12.51 -3.61 24.15
CA PRO A 292 -11.80 -3.13 22.98
C PRO A 292 -10.34 -2.75 23.28
N SER A 293 -9.93 -2.74 24.55
CA SER A 293 -8.64 -2.16 25.00
C SER A 293 -7.64 -3.18 25.53
N ASP A 294 -7.97 -4.47 25.56
CA ASP A 294 -7.14 -5.56 26.10
C ASP A 294 -6.43 -6.39 25.00
N ILE A 295 -6.42 -5.89 23.77
CA ILE A 295 -5.82 -6.55 22.60
C ILE A 295 -4.32 -6.32 22.62
N LYS A 296 -3.54 -7.39 22.75
CA LYS A 296 -2.10 -7.32 23.01
C LYS A 296 -1.23 -7.88 21.90
N THR A 297 -1.72 -8.85 21.13
CA THR A 297 -0.87 -9.57 20.18
C THR A 297 -1.54 -9.64 18.82
N LEU A 298 -0.75 -9.40 17.78
CA LEU A 298 -1.10 -9.71 16.39
C LEU A 298 -0.40 -11.02 16.02
N GLU A 299 -1.15 -11.91 15.39
CA GLU A 299 -0.63 -13.06 14.67
C GLU A 299 -1.14 -13.04 13.23
N ILE A 300 -0.26 -13.33 12.29
CA ILE A 300 -0.62 -13.61 10.91
C ILE A 300 -0.16 -15.03 10.60
N ASP A 301 -1.07 -15.84 10.08
CA ASP A 301 -0.85 -17.26 9.80
C ASP A 301 -1.46 -17.66 8.44
N GLY A 302 -1.04 -18.81 7.93
CA GLY A 302 -1.36 -19.31 6.60
C GLY A 302 -0.18 -19.20 5.64
N ASP A 303 -0.36 -19.74 4.43
CA ASP A 303 0.64 -19.68 3.38
C ASP A 303 0.51 -18.34 2.65
N VAL A 304 1.26 -17.35 3.15
CA VAL A 304 1.23 -15.96 2.73
C VAL A 304 2.64 -15.39 2.79
N ASP A 305 2.94 -14.49 1.86
CA ASP A 305 4.16 -13.71 1.89
C ASP A 305 3.85 -12.26 2.27
N ILE A 306 4.18 -11.91 3.51
CA ILE A 306 3.98 -10.57 4.04
C ILE A 306 5.03 -9.63 3.42
N GLN A 307 4.58 -8.55 2.79
CA GLN A 307 5.43 -7.48 2.26
C GLN A 307 5.67 -6.41 3.33
N THR A 308 4.61 -5.95 3.97
CA THR A 308 4.65 -4.94 5.03
C THR A 308 3.61 -5.26 6.08
N VAL A 309 3.92 -4.97 7.34
CA VAL A 309 2.98 -4.92 8.46
C VAL A 309 3.40 -3.77 9.34
N THR A 310 2.48 -2.87 9.62
CA THR A 310 2.73 -1.71 10.47
C THR A 310 1.56 -1.43 11.40
N LEU A 311 1.89 -0.86 12.56
CA LEU A 311 0.92 -0.45 13.55
C LEU A 311 1.14 1.03 13.85
N HIS A 312 0.04 1.79 13.81
CA HIS A 312 0.04 3.24 13.94
C HIS A 312 -1.18 3.72 14.71
N ASP A 313 -1.17 4.98 15.09
CA ASP A 313 -2.39 5.68 15.48
C ASP A 313 -3.22 5.96 14.22
N ALA A 314 -4.54 5.72 14.32
CA ALA A 314 -5.49 6.04 13.27
C ALA A 314 -5.70 7.55 13.21
N VAL A 315 -5.42 8.15 12.06
CA VAL A 315 -5.59 9.60 11.86
C VAL A 315 -7.08 9.96 11.83
N GLY A 316 -7.49 10.88 12.71
CA GLY A 316 -8.85 11.44 12.71
C GLY A 316 -9.87 10.71 13.59
N ILE A 317 -9.43 9.79 14.44
CA ILE A 317 -10.27 9.19 15.50
C ILE A 317 -10.37 10.16 16.66
#